data_AF-O18226-F1
#
_entry.id   AF-O18226-F1
#
_cell.length_a   1.000
_cell.length_b   1.000
_cell.length_c   1.000
_cell.angle_alpha   90.00
_cell.angle_beta   90.00
_cell.angle_gamma   90.00
#
_symmetry.space_group_name_H-M   'P 1'
#
loop_
_entity.id
_entity.type
_entity.pdbx_description
1 polymer ?
#
loop_
_entity_poly.entity_id
_entity_poly.type
_entity_poly.pdbx_seq_one_letter_code
_entity_poly.pdbx_strand_id
1 'polypeptide(L)'
;MFNCSISLIILFAVLSTVAGDRGICAQEKLDLESCAQPHKEYIHSLSDVTGREIHNPKFMKKFVEFTKTASSCIGSNVTCDASRHYRFFLDSLTNMGNILYQESNLDCLKNIAPTFRFCYRQARMTYNTLVDVSRIVRKMTKFTDCLRKELVARNVCTRDSVKNINVAVKIIRNLVRQYEKWTNGEMVPMVFNIEKFKDD
;
A
#
# COMPACT_ATOMS: atom_id res chain seq x y z
N MET A 1 -6.57 -2.25 -13.41
CA MET A 1 -5.91 -0.96 -13.22
C MET A 1 -6.02 -0.50 -11.76
N PHE A 2 -5.90 -1.41 -10.79
CA PHE A 2 -6.16 -1.10 -9.39
C PHE A 2 -5.29 -1.95 -8.46
N ASN A 3 -4.50 -1.29 -7.62
CA ASN A 3 -4.17 -1.65 -6.22
C ASN A 3 -3.02 -0.77 -5.69
N CYS A 4 -2.04 -0.39 -6.52
CA CYS A 4 -0.97 0.53 -6.07
C CYS A 4 -1.29 2.01 -6.33
N SER A 5 -2.24 2.36 -7.20
CA SER A 5 -2.71 3.76 -7.29
C SER A 5 -3.38 4.20 -5.97
N ILE A 6 -4.12 3.31 -5.31
CA ILE A 6 -4.65 3.58 -3.97
C ILE A 6 -3.51 3.82 -3.00
N SER A 7 -2.50 2.96 -2.96
CA SER A 7 -1.31 3.15 -2.13
C SER A 7 -0.67 4.53 -2.31
N LEU A 8 -0.59 5.00 -3.56
CA LEU A 8 -0.05 6.31 -3.91
C LEU A 8 -0.98 7.46 -3.51
N ILE A 9 -2.28 7.35 -3.78
CA ILE A 9 -3.30 8.33 -3.38
C ILE A 9 -3.35 8.44 -1.86
N ILE A 10 -3.28 7.31 -1.16
CA ILE A 10 -3.23 7.25 0.31
C ILE A 10 -2.01 8.01 0.78
N LEU A 11 -0.81 7.70 0.25
CA LEU A 11 0.40 8.41 0.59
C LEU A 11 0.29 9.92 0.33
N PHE A 12 -0.27 10.34 -0.81
CA PHE A 12 -0.42 11.75 -1.16
C PHE A 12 -1.41 12.48 -0.24
N ALA A 13 -2.58 11.88 0.01
CA ALA A 13 -3.59 12.40 0.92
C ALA A 13 -3.03 12.51 2.34
N VAL A 14 -2.26 11.50 2.74
CA VAL A 14 -1.53 11.46 3.99
C VAL A 14 -0.57 12.66 4.05
N LEU A 15 0.40 12.78 3.13
CA LEU A 15 1.41 13.86 3.16
C LEU A 15 0.86 15.30 3.09
N SER A 16 -0.35 15.51 2.57
CA SER A 16 -0.95 16.84 2.43
C SER A 16 -1.67 17.36 3.69
N THR A 17 -1.96 16.51 4.68
CA THR A 17 -2.70 16.90 5.91
C THR A 17 -1.83 17.52 7.01
N VAL A 18 -0.58 17.80 6.71
CA VAL A 18 0.40 18.30 7.67
C VAL A 18 0.21 19.84 7.81
N ALA A 19 -0.83 20.30 8.53
CA ALA A 19 -1.00 21.71 8.91
C ALA A 19 -1.70 21.86 10.28
N GLY A 20 -1.10 22.60 11.23
CA GLY A 20 -1.90 23.32 12.24
C GLY A 20 -1.65 23.20 13.76
N ASP A 21 -0.70 22.42 14.29
CA ASP A 21 -0.63 22.24 15.76
C ASP A 21 0.54 22.98 16.46
N ARG A 22 0.36 23.38 17.73
CA ARG A 22 1.37 24.01 18.60
C ARG A 22 1.58 23.14 19.83
N GLY A 23 2.72 22.43 19.91
CA GLY A 23 3.08 21.51 21.02
C GLY A 23 4.21 20.55 20.63
N ILE A 24 4.45 19.49 21.42
CA ILE A 24 5.41 18.40 21.08
C ILE A 24 5.12 17.83 19.68
N CYS A 25 3.83 17.73 19.32
CA CYS A 25 3.42 17.28 17.99
C CYS A 25 3.71 18.27 16.86
N ALA A 26 3.92 19.55 17.17
CA ALA A 26 4.39 20.51 16.18
C ALA A 26 5.82 20.19 15.74
N GLN A 27 6.68 19.73 16.66
CA GLN A 27 8.05 19.33 16.32
C GLN A 27 8.04 18.08 15.45
N GLU A 28 7.31 17.03 15.85
CA GLU A 28 7.22 15.81 15.01
C GLU A 28 6.63 16.11 13.62
N LYS A 29 5.75 17.10 13.53
CA LYS A 29 5.21 17.59 12.26
C LYS A 29 6.28 18.27 11.40
N LEU A 30 7.13 19.13 11.98
CA LEU A 30 8.27 19.72 11.28
C LEU A 30 9.28 18.64 10.86
N ASP A 31 9.49 17.63 11.70
CA ASP A 31 10.35 16.49 11.39
C ASP A 31 9.78 15.67 10.22
N LEU A 32 8.46 15.43 10.19
CA LEU A 32 7.76 14.81 9.06
C LEU A 32 7.95 15.61 7.76
N GLU A 33 7.77 16.94 7.81
CA GLU A 33 8.01 17.81 6.66
C GLU A 33 9.47 17.72 6.21
N SER A 34 10.43 17.77 7.14
CA SER A 34 11.86 17.61 6.88
C SER A 34 12.17 16.26 6.22
N CYS A 35 11.53 15.18 6.67
CA CYS A 35 11.65 13.85 6.06
C CYS A 35 11.09 13.79 4.63
N ALA A 36 10.07 14.59 4.32
CA ALA A 36 9.49 14.66 2.98
C ALA A 36 10.30 15.57 2.03
N GLN A 37 11.03 16.58 2.53
CA GLN A 37 11.74 17.57 1.71
C GLN A 37 12.66 16.95 0.64
N PRO A 38 13.56 15.99 0.95
CA PRO A 38 14.45 15.40 -0.05
C PRO A 38 13.71 14.65 -1.17
N HIS A 39 12.44 14.35 -0.95
CA HIS A 39 11.59 13.58 -1.85
C HIS A 39 10.50 14.41 -2.52
N LYS A 40 10.49 15.74 -2.34
CA LYS A 40 9.40 16.61 -2.81
C LYS A 40 9.12 16.47 -4.30
N GLU A 41 10.16 16.47 -5.15
CA GLU A 41 10.01 16.26 -6.59
C GLU A 41 9.45 14.86 -6.91
N TYR A 42 9.92 13.85 -6.20
CA TYR A 42 9.43 12.49 -6.38
C TYR A 42 7.97 12.36 -5.96
N ILE A 43 7.61 12.86 -4.77
CA ILE A 43 6.24 12.91 -4.25
C ILE A 43 5.33 13.64 -5.23
N HIS A 44 5.78 14.77 -5.78
CA HIS A 44 5.03 15.49 -6.81
C HIS A 44 4.83 14.64 -8.06
N SER A 45 5.86 13.94 -8.54
CA SER A 45 5.71 13.02 -9.69
C SER A 45 4.73 11.87 -9.45
N LEU A 46 4.39 11.55 -8.20
CA LEU A 46 3.40 10.51 -7.88
C LEU A 46 1.96 10.94 -8.21
N SER A 47 1.67 12.24 -8.37
CA SER A 47 0.34 12.71 -8.76
C SER A 47 -0.02 12.36 -10.20
N ASP A 48 0.99 12.19 -11.07
CA ASP A 48 0.80 11.92 -12.50
C ASP A 48 0.73 10.42 -12.82
N VAL A 49 0.83 9.57 -11.79
CA VAL A 49 0.88 8.11 -11.95
C VAL A 49 -0.49 7.59 -12.37
N THR A 50 -0.54 6.96 -13.54
CA THR A 50 -1.77 6.36 -14.10
C THR A 50 -2.10 4.98 -13.55
N GLY A 51 -1.15 4.39 -12.81
CA GLY A 51 -1.21 3.02 -12.32
C GLY A 51 -0.68 1.99 -13.32
N ARG A 52 -0.17 2.40 -14.49
CA ARG A 52 0.57 1.50 -15.41
C ARG A 52 2.01 1.27 -14.93
N GLU A 53 2.56 2.25 -14.24
CA GLU A 53 3.88 2.31 -13.63
C GLU A 53 4.07 1.20 -12.60
N ILE A 54 2.98 0.67 -12.05
CA ILE A 54 2.98 -0.46 -11.10
C ILE A 54 3.51 -1.74 -11.74
N HIS A 55 3.38 -1.87 -13.06
CA HIS A 55 3.93 -3.01 -13.80
C HIS A 55 5.42 -2.83 -14.13
N ASN A 56 6.00 -1.66 -13.82
CA ASN A 56 7.41 -1.37 -14.01
C ASN A 56 8.18 -1.64 -12.71
N PRO A 57 8.99 -2.72 -12.63
CA PRO A 57 9.73 -3.05 -11.41
C PRO A 57 10.72 -1.95 -10.99
N LYS A 58 11.28 -1.19 -11.94
CA LYS A 58 12.20 -0.08 -11.63
C LYS A 58 11.48 1.05 -10.90
N PHE A 59 10.28 1.41 -11.38
CA PHE A 59 9.44 2.41 -10.72
C PHE A 59 9.06 1.95 -9.31
N MET A 60 8.61 0.71 -9.17
CA MET A 60 8.15 0.18 -7.89
C MET A 60 9.29 -0.02 -6.87
N LYS A 61 10.50 -0.39 -7.32
CA LYS A 61 11.68 -0.39 -6.45
C LYS A 61 12.01 1.00 -5.92
N LYS A 62 11.99 2.03 -6.78
CA LYS A 62 12.18 3.43 -6.37
C LYS A 62 11.10 3.87 -5.37
N PHE A 63 9.85 3.46 -5.59
CA PHE A 63 8.76 3.73 -4.66
C PHE A 63 8.98 3.09 -3.29
N VAL A 64 9.38 1.83 -3.25
CA VAL A 64 9.68 1.11 -1.99
C VAL A 64 10.87 1.71 -1.26
N GLU A 65 11.90 2.11 -1.99
CA GLU A 65 13.05 2.81 -1.42
C GLU A 65 12.64 4.14 -0.80
N PHE A 66 11.82 4.93 -1.50
CA PHE A 66 11.24 6.15 -0.96
C PHE A 66 10.45 5.89 0.33
N THR A 67 9.53 4.90 0.35
CA THR A 67 8.73 4.64 1.55
C THR A 67 9.58 4.17 2.72
N LYS A 68 10.63 3.40 2.45
CA LYS A 68 11.60 2.94 3.45
C LYS A 68 12.39 4.10 4.05
N THR A 69 12.89 5.00 3.19
CA THR A 69 13.67 6.17 3.62
C THR A 69 12.80 7.12 4.44
N ALA A 70 11.57 7.41 3.98
CA ALA A 70 10.62 8.23 4.71
C ALA A 70 10.28 7.62 6.08
N SER A 71 10.00 6.31 6.15
CA SER A 71 9.71 5.64 7.43
C SER A 71 10.91 5.68 8.39
N SER A 72 12.12 5.44 7.87
CA SER A 72 13.35 5.47 8.66
C SER A 72 13.64 6.87 9.21
N CYS A 73 13.38 7.91 8.42
CA CYS A 73 13.55 9.29 8.84
C CYS A 73 12.56 9.68 9.96
N ILE A 74 11.29 9.27 9.86
CA ILE A 74 10.30 9.49 10.93
C ILE A 74 10.74 8.80 12.22
N GLY A 75 11.38 7.64 12.11
CA GLY A 75 11.97 6.93 13.23
C GLY A 75 10.95 6.22 14.13
N SER A 76 11.46 5.50 15.14
CA SER A 76 10.62 4.65 15.99
C SER A 76 9.99 5.31 17.19
N ASN A 77 10.48 6.50 17.55
CA ASN A 77 10.20 7.13 18.84
C ASN A 77 9.13 8.22 18.75
N VAL A 78 8.42 8.30 17.63
CA VAL A 78 7.29 9.22 17.45
C VAL A 78 6.15 8.87 18.41
N THR A 79 5.64 9.90 19.07
CA THR A 79 4.59 9.81 20.07
C THR A 79 3.25 10.28 19.54
N CYS A 80 3.25 11.20 18.56
CA CYS A 80 2.02 11.79 18.04
C CYS A 80 1.30 10.87 17.06
N ASP A 81 -0.03 10.87 17.16
CA ASP A 81 -0.89 9.95 16.42
C ASP A 81 -0.69 10.06 14.91
N ALA A 82 -0.63 11.30 14.39
CA ALA A 82 -0.39 11.56 12.99
C ALA A 82 0.91 10.89 12.52
N SER A 83 2.04 11.19 13.15
CA SER A 83 3.36 10.59 12.87
C SER A 83 3.34 9.06 12.90
N ARG A 84 2.62 8.49 13.86
CA ARG A 84 2.44 7.03 13.99
C ARG A 84 1.58 6.46 12.86
N HIS A 85 0.54 7.16 12.41
CA HIS A 85 -0.26 6.78 11.24
C HIS A 85 0.58 6.84 9.95
N TYR A 86 1.34 7.93 9.74
CA TYR A 86 2.27 8.08 8.61
C TYR A 86 3.22 6.89 8.52
N ARG A 87 3.90 6.60 9.65
CA ARG A 87 4.84 5.49 9.74
C ARG A 87 4.16 4.16 9.47
N PHE A 88 2.98 3.91 10.02
CA PHE A 88 2.21 2.70 9.73
C PHE A 88 1.94 2.53 8.23
N PHE A 89 1.52 3.57 7.52
CA PHE A 89 1.27 3.50 6.08
C PHE A 89 2.58 3.23 5.31
N LEU A 90 3.65 3.95 5.62
CA LEU A 90 4.95 3.78 4.98
C LEU A 90 5.53 2.39 5.20
N ASP A 91 5.45 1.86 6.42
CA ASP A 91 5.90 0.50 6.74
C ASP A 91 5.09 -0.56 6.01
N SER A 92 3.76 -0.39 5.96
CA SER A 92 2.87 -1.28 5.22
C SER A 92 3.23 -1.31 3.73
N LEU A 93 3.45 -0.15 3.13
CA LEU A 93 3.82 -0.01 1.71
C LEU A 93 5.20 -0.59 1.41
N THR A 94 6.17 -0.31 2.28
CA THR A 94 7.53 -0.82 2.16
C THR A 94 7.54 -2.35 2.20
N ASN A 95 6.87 -2.95 3.18
CA ASN A 95 6.82 -4.41 3.31
C ASN A 95 6.05 -5.07 2.17
N MET A 96 4.90 -4.53 1.79
CA MET A 96 4.14 -5.02 0.64
C MET A 96 4.98 -4.99 -0.64
N GLY A 97 5.66 -3.87 -0.91
CA GLY A 97 6.47 -3.72 -2.11
C GLY A 97 7.71 -4.61 -2.10
N ASN A 98 8.38 -4.75 -0.95
CA ASN A 98 9.49 -5.70 -0.79
C ASN A 98 9.06 -7.14 -1.05
N ILE A 99 7.84 -7.52 -0.69
CA ILE A 99 7.31 -8.86 -0.97
C ILE A 99 6.99 -8.99 -2.46
N LEU A 100 6.24 -8.06 -3.03
CA LEU A 100 5.77 -8.18 -4.42
C LEU A 100 6.91 -8.09 -5.45
N TYR A 101 7.85 -7.16 -5.26
CA TYR A 101 8.86 -6.84 -6.28
C TYR A 101 10.23 -7.50 -6.02
N GLN A 102 10.24 -8.57 -5.21
CA GLN A 102 11.33 -9.56 -5.21
C GLN A 102 11.50 -10.17 -6.59
N GLU A 103 12.74 -10.45 -6.96
CA GLU A 103 13.10 -10.99 -8.29
C GLU A 103 12.34 -12.29 -8.62
N SER A 104 12.22 -13.18 -7.64
CA SER A 104 11.47 -14.44 -7.75
C SER A 104 9.98 -14.27 -8.06
N ASN A 105 9.39 -13.10 -7.80
CA ASN A 105 7.98 -12.82 -8.01
C ASN A 105 7.70 -12.05 -9.31
N LEU A 106 8.73 -11.50 -9.97
CA LEU A 106 8.53 -10.59 -11.12
C LEU A 106 7.90 -11.29 -12.32
N ASP A 107 8.30 -12.52 -12.64
CA ASP A 107 7.73 -13.24 -13.77
C ASP A 107 6.28 -13.65 -13.52
N CYS A 108 5.96 -14.02 -12.28
CA CYS A 108 4.57 -14.18 -11.85
C CYS A 108 3.79 -12.87 -12.06
N LEU A 109 4.28 -11.73 -11.55
CA LEU A 109 3.61 -10.42 -11.67
C LEU A 109 3.36 -9.96 -13.10
N LYS A 110 4.29 -10.24 -14.04
CA LYS A 110 4.09 -9.94 -15.47
C LYS A 110 2.91 -10.74 -16.05
N ASN A 111 2.72 -11.98 -15.57
CA ASN A 111 1.77 -12.93 -16.12
C ASN A 111 0.44 -13.00 -15.36
N ILE A 112 0.31 -12.40 -14.17
CA ILE A 112 -0.96 -12.42 -13.42
C ILE A 112 -2.07 -11.55 -14.04
N ALA A 113 -1.76 -10.65 -14.98
CA ALA A 113 -2.72 -9.65 -15.46
C ALA A 113 -4.04 -10.24 -16.02
N PRO A 114 -4.05 -11.35 -16.79
CA PRO A 114 -5.29 -12.01 -17.19
C PRO A 114 -6.08 -12.56 -16.01
N THR A 115 -5.42 -13.22 -15.06
CA THR A 115 -6.02 -13.77 -13.84
C THR A 115 -6.61 -12.66 -12.96
N PHE A 116 -5.87 -11.57 -12.80
CA PHE A 116 -6.31 -10.38 -12.09
C PHE A 116 -7.60 -9.82 -12.72
N ARG A 117 -7.62 -9.64 -14.05
CA ARG A 117 -8.79 -9.15 -14.78
C ARG A 117 -10.00 -10.08 -14.63
N PHE A 118 -9.79 -11.39 -14.69
CA PHE A 118 -10.83 -12.38 -14.46
C PHE A 118 -11.41 -12.24 -13.04
N CYS A 119 -10.56 -12.24 -12.01
CA CYS A 119 -11.01 -12.14 -10.62
C CYS A 119 -11.62 -10.80 -10.27
N TYR A 120 -11.16 -9.72 -10.89
CA TYR A 120 -11.77 -8.39 -10.77
C TYR A 120 -13.22 -8.40 -11.27
N ARG A 121 -13.49 -9.06 -12.41
CA ARG A 121 -14.85 -9.24 -12.95
C ARG A 121 -15.69 -10.16 -12.06
N GLN A 122 -15.14 -11.28 -11.58
CA GLN A 122 -15.85 -12.21 -10.69
C GLN A 122 -16.24 -11.56 -9.36
N ALA A 123 -15.35 -10.73 -8.79
CA ALA A 123 -15.65 -9.95 -7.60
C ALA A 123 -16.63 -8.78 -7.85
N ARG A 124 -17.06 -8.57 -9.10
CA ARG A 124 -17.88 -7.45 -9.56
C ARG A 124 -17.30 -6.11 -9.11
N MET A 125 -15.97 -6.00 -9.15
CA MET A 125 -15.32 -4.72 -8.93
C MET A 125 -15.59 -3.82 -10.14
N THR A 126 -15.99 -2.59 -9.87
CA THR A 126 -16.31 -1.58 -10.87
C THR A 126 -15.57 -0.31 -10.47
N TYR A 127 -15.43 0.66 -11.36
CA TYR A 127 -14.86 1.97 -10.99
C TYR A 127 -15.54 2.57 -9.74
N ASN A 128 -16.87 2.46 -9.62
CA ASN A 128 -17.59 2.94 -8.43
C ASN A 128 -17.23 2.17 -7.15
N THR A 129 -16.82 0.89 -7.27
CA THR A 129 -16.23 0.17 -6.13
C THR A 129 -14.91 0.82 -5.72
N LEU A 130 -14.11 1.26 -6.68
CA LEU A 130 -12.75 1.75 -6.47
C LEU A 130 -12.68 3.14 -5.84
N VAL A 131 -13.73 3.94 -6.02
CA VAL A 131 -13.82 5.28 -5.42
C VAL A 131 -14.42 5.22 -4.01
N ASP A 132 -15.28 4.24 -3.74
CA ASP A 132 -15.89 4.02 -2.44
C ASP A 132 -15.08 3.00 -1.62
N VAL A 133 -14.20 3.49 -0.75
CA VAL A 133 -13.28 2.70 0.07
C VAL A 133 -14.00 1.56 0.82
N SER A 134 -15.20 1.84 1.36
CA SER A 134 -16.01 0.85 2.08
C SER A 134 -16.40 -0.33 1.19
N ARG A 135 -16.75 -0.06 -0.08
CA ARG A 135 -17.08 -1.09 -1.08
C ARG A 135 -15.85 -1.88 -1.50
N ILE A 136 -14.67 -1.25 -1.55
CA ILE A 136 -13.40 -1.94 -1.83
C ILE A 136 -13.20 -3.03 -0.79
N VAL A 137 -13.23 -2.70 0.50
CA VAL A 137 -12.94 -3.64 1.60
C VAL A 137 -13.83 -4.89 1.52
N ARG A 138 -15.14 -4.71 1.26
CA ARG A 138 -16.10 -5.82 1.14
C ARG A 138 -15.85 -6.70 -0.08
N LYS A 139 -15.52 -6.10 -1.24
CA LYS A 139 -15.28 -6.86 -2.48
C LYS A 139 -13.88 -7.46 -2.54
N MET A 140 -12.93 -6.91 -1.78
CA MET A 140 -11.54 -7.36 -1.77
C MET A 140 -11.42 -8.81 -1.31
N THR A 141 -12.21 -9.27 -0.35
CA THR A 141 -12.22 -10.70 0.05
C THR A 141 -12.54 -11.63 -1.11
N LYS A 142 -13.62 -11.37 -1.85
CA LYS A 142 -14.00 -12.17 -3.02
C LYS A 142 -12.92 -12.15 -4.10
N PHE A 143 -12.30 -11.00 -4.30
CA PHE A 143 -11.19 -10.84 -5.23
C PHE A 143 -9.96 -11.65 -4.80
N THR A 144 -9.57 -11.57 -3.53
CA THR A 144 -8.44 -12.32 -2.96
C THR A 144 -8.66 -13.83 -3.05
N ASP A 145 -9.86 -14.30 -2.71
CA ASP A 145 -10.20 -15.72 -2.78
C ASP A 145 -10.15 -16.25 -4.22
N CYS A 146 -10.69 -15.50 -5.18
CA CYS A 146 -10.58 -15.84 -6.60
C CYS A 146 -9.11 -15.86 -7.03
N LEU A 147 -8.35 -14.80 -6.71
CA LEU A 147 -6.97 -14.67 -7.15
C LEU A 147 -6.12 -15.83 -6.64
N ARG A 148 -6.26 -16.17 -5.35
CA ARG A 148 -5.59 -17.33 -4.75
C ARG A 148 -5.90 -18.63 -5.49
N LYS A 149 -7.18 -18.91 -5.76
CA LYS A 149 -7.60 -20.15 -6.44
C LYS A 149 -7.08 -20.21 -7.88
N GLU A 150 -7.21 -19.12 -8.63
CA GLU A 150 -6.84 -19.09 -10.04
C GLU A 150 -5.32 -19.10 -10.27
N LEU A 151 -4.53 -18.47 -9.39
CA LEU A 151 -3.08 -18.52 -9.50
C LEU A 151 -2.53 -19.95 -9.30
N VAL A 152 -3.14 -20.72 -8.40
CA VAL A 152 -2.83 -22.14 -8.20
C VAL A 152 -3.31 -22.97 -9.39
N ALA A 153 -4.57 -22.80 -9.80
CA ALA A 153 -5.18 -23.62 -10.85
C ALA A 153 -4.51 -23.45 -12.22
N ARG A 154 -4.06 -22.24 -12.56
CA ARG A 154 -3.44 -21.94 -13.86
C ARG A 154 -1.94 -22.20 -13.90
N ASN A 155 -1.33 -22.55 -12.76
CA ASN A 155 0.12 -22.77 -12.63
C ASN A 155 0.97 -21.62 -13.21
N VAL A 156 0.49 -20.37 -13.07
CA VAL A 156 1.17 -19.17 -13.61
C VAL A 156 2.35 -18.74 -12.73
N CYS A 157 2.31 -19.14 -11.46
CA CYS A 157 3.23 -18.68 -10.43
C CYS A 157 3.70 -19.88 -9.60
N THR A 158 4.93 -19.79 -9.09
CA THR A 158 5.41 -20.76 -8.11
C THR A 158 4.58 -20.67 -6.82
N ARG A 159 4.61 -21.74 -6.01
CA ARG A 159 3.91 -21.76 -4.73
C ARG A 159 4.32 -20.60 -3.82
N ASP A 160 5.60 -20.27 -3.80
CA ASP A 160 6.13 -19.17 -3.00
C ASP A 160 5.65 -17.80 -3.50
N SER A 161 5.62 -17.60 -4.83
CA SER A 161 5.06 -16.37 -5.40
C SER A 161 3.56 -16.22 -5.11
N VAL A 162 2.80 -17.32 -5.14
CA VAL A 162 1.38 -17.30 -4.75
C VAL A 162 1.24 -16.91 -3.28
N LYS A 163 2.05 -17.48 -2.38
CA LYS A 163 2.07 -17.11 -0.96
C LYS A 163 2.39 -15.63 -0.78
N ASN A 164 3.45 -15.13 -1.42
CA ASN A 164 3.87 -13.73 -1.37
C ASN A 164 2.78 -12.76 -1.87
N ILE A 165 2.13 -13.08 -3.00
CA ILE A 165 1.02 -12.27 -3.51
C ILE A 165 -0.16 -12.28 -2.54
N ASN A 166 -0.49 -13.42 -1.93
CA ASN A 166 -1.56 -13.49 -0.93
C ASN A 166 -1.25 -12.61 0.29
N VAL A 167 -0.03 -12.66 0.81
CA VAL A 167 0.43 -11.80 1.90
C VAL A 167 0.29 -10.32 1.51
N ALA A 168 0.77 -9.94 0.33
CA ALA A 168 0.67 -8.57 -0.16
C ALA A 168 -0.79 -8.10 -0.31
N VAL A 169 -1.68 -8.94 -0.81
CA VAL A 169 -3.11 -8.62 -0.92
C VAL A 169 -3.76 -8.45 0.45
N LYS A 170 -3.38 -9.26 1.45
CA LYS A 170 -3.83 -9.07 2.85
C LYS A 170 -3.35 -7.71 3.40
N ILE A 171 -2.10 -7.33 3.12
CA ILE A 171 -1.56 -6.01 3.51
C ILE A 171 -2.35 -4.90 2.85
N ILE A 172 -2.60 -4.96 1.54
CA ILE A 172 -3.39 -3.94 0.82
C ILE A 172 -4.77 -3.80 1.44
N ARG A 173 -5.45 -4.93 1.71
CA ARG A 173 -6.77 -4.92 2.34
C ARG A 173 -6.74 -4.21 3.70
N ASN A 174 -5.73 -4.50 4.52
CA ASN A 174 -5.57 -3.84 5.81
C ASN A 174 -5.28 -2.34 5.64
N LEU A 175 -4.40 -1.98 4.71
CA LEU A 175 -4.03 -0.61 4.41
C LEU A 175 -5.25 0.21 3.98
N VAL A 176 -6.07 -0.31 3.06
CA VAL A 176 -7.32 0.31 2.62
C VAL A 176 -8.28 0.52 3.79
N ARG A 177 -8.41 -0.48 4.67
CA ARG A 177 -9.26 -0.38 5.88
C ARG A 177 -8.75 0.66 6.88
N GLN A 178 -7.43 0.74 7.11
CA GLN A 178 -6.88 1.75 8.01
C GLN A 178 -6.98 3.14 7.42
N TYR A 179 -6.83 3.28 6.11
CA TYR A 179 -7.04 4.55 5.43
C TYR A 179 -8.48 5.05 5.54
N GLU A 180 -9.47 4.15 5.37
CA GLU A 180 -10.88 4.49 5.61
C GLU A 180 -11.11 5.06 7.02
N LYS A 181 -10.56 4.37 8.04
CA LYS A 181 -10.64 4.86 9.42
C LYS A 181 -9.93 6.19 9.59
N TRP A 182 -8.77 6.37 8.96
CA TRP A 182 -7.98 7.59 9.05
C TRP A 182 -8.74 8.78 8.45
N THR A 183 -9.33 8.62 7.26
CA THR A 183 -10.15 9.66 6.63
C THR A 183 -11.40 10.01 7.43
N ASN A 184 -11.90 9.09 8.26
CA ASN A 184 -13.04 9.31 9.15
C ASN A 184 -12.63 9.82 10.55
N GLY A 185 -11.34 9.98 10.84
CA GLY A 185 -10.84 10.36 12.17
C GLY A 185 -10.92 9.25 13.24
N GLU A 186 -11.08 8.00 12.81
CA GLU A 186 -11.29 6.82 13.67
C GLU A 186 -10.04 5.91 13.77
N MET A 187 -8.94 6.27 13.08
CA MET A 187 -7.73 5.43 13.10
C MET A 187 -7.01 5.56 14.43
N VAL A 188 -6.96 4.45 15.17
CA VAL A 188 -6.14 4.33 16.37
C VAL A 188 -4.68 4.10 15.97
N PRO A 189 -3.69 4.75 16.61
CA PRO A 189 -2.28 4.51 16.36
C PRO A 189 -1.89 3.04 16.52
N MET A 190 -1.14 2.51 15.56
CA MET A 190 -0.69 1.12 15.58
C MET A 190 0.66 0.95 14.89
N VAL A 191 1.38 -0.10 15.26
CA VAL A 191 2.64 -0.49 14.61
C VAL A 191 2.35 -1.56 13.58
N PHE A 192 2.86 -1.39 12.36
CA PHE A 192 2.74 -2.42 11.34
C PHE A 192 3.55 -3.66 11.76
N ASN A 193 2.92 -4.83 11.69
CA ASN A 193 3.56 -6.11 11.98
C ASN A 193 3.30 -7.07 10.82
N ILE A 194 4.37 -7.43 10.10
CA ILE A 194 4.28 -8.29 8.93
C ILE A 194 3.87 -9.73 9.26
N GLU A 195 4.23 -10.23 10.45
CA GLU A 195 3.97 -11.62 10.85
C GLU A 195 2.46 -11.91 10.89
N LYS A 196 1.64 -10.91 11.25
CA LYS A 196 0.16 -11.00 11.23
C LYS A 196 -0.44 -11.36 9.86
N PHE A 197 0.34 -11.25 8.78
CA PHE A 197 -0.11 -11.52 7.42
C PHE A 197 0.47 -12.81 6.83
N LYS A 198 1.54 -13.35 7.44
CA LYS A 198 2.24 -14.56 6.99
C LYS A 198 1.58 -15.86 7.45
N ASP A 199 0.80 -15.79 8.52
CA ASP A 199 0.03 -16.92 9.03
C ASP A 199 -1.25 -17.10 8.20
N ASP A 200 -1.15 -17.90 7.13
CA ASP A 200 -2.17 -18.79 6.50
C ASP A 200 -1.50 -19.56 5.34
#